data_AF-A0A1W2G7T0-F1
#
_entry.id   AF-A0A1W2G7T0-F1
#
_cell.length_a   1.000
_cell.length_b   1.000
_cell.length_c   1.000
_cell.angle_alpha   90.00
_cell.angle_beta   90.00
_cell.angle_gamma   90.00
#
_symmetry.space_group_name_H-M   'P 1'
#
loop_
_entity.id
_entity.type
_entity.pdbx_description
1 polymer ?
#
loop_
_entity_poly.entity_id
_entity_poly.type
_entity_poly.pdbx_seq_one_letter_code
_entity_poly.pdbx_strand_id
1 'polypeptide(L)'
;MEGSSVKQIIELPSERFEEFIENQNKILGALENLKMVPRPEFLTASEFMFQAKIGRWKFDQLRDQNRIKVIRRGKKLYVPESEVNRYFLEEDE
;
A
#
# COMPACT_ATOMS: atom_id res chain seq x y z
N MET A 1 28.63 -30.11 15.18
CA MET A 1 27.73 -30.69 14.17
C MET A 1 26.32 -30.31 14.61
N GLU A 2 25.80 -29.21 14.08
CA GLU A 2 24.46 -28.72 14.45
C GLU A 2 23.41 -29.59 13.78
N GLY A 3 22.61 -30.28 14.60
CA GLY A 3 21.51 -31.10 14.13
C GLY A 3 20.34 -30.21 13.70
N SER A 4 20.03 -30.20 12.40
CA SER A 4 18.81 -29.58 11.89
C SER A 4 17.60 -30.20 12.57
N SER A 5 16.91 -29.40 13.37
CA SER A 5 15.66 -29.77 14.04
C SER A 5 14.54 -29.83 13.00
N VAL A 6 14.34 -30.98 12.38
CA VAL A 6 13.20 -31.23 11.49
C VAL A 6 11.93 -31.18 12.34
N LYS A 7 11.12 -30.12 12.15
CA LYS A 7 9.92 -29.87 12.97
C LYS A 7 8.75 -30.79 12.61
N GLN A 8 8.68 -31.26 11.36
CA GLN A 8 7.61 -32.15 10.90
C GLN A 8 7.99 -32.82 9.57
N ILE A 9 7.74 -34.13 9.45
CA ILE A 9 7.84 -34.88 8.21
C ILE A 9 6.42 -35.12 7.72
N ILE A 10 6.15 -34.81 6.45
CA ILE A 10 4.84 -35.01 5.82
C ILE A 10 5.06 -35.93 4.62
N GLU A 11 4.41 -37.09 4.65
CA GLU A 11 4.40 -38.03 3.52
C GLU A 11 3.25 -37.67 2.60
N LEU A 12 3.57 -37.39 1.34
CA LEU A 12 2.63 -36.97 0.30
C LEU A 12 2.82 -37.88 -0.92
N PRO A 13 1.73 -38.28 -1.60
CA PRO A 13 1.83 -38.91 -2.91
C PRO A 13 2.60 -38.01 -3.88
N SER A 14 3.43 -38.60 -4.74
CA SER A 14 4.26 -37.86 -5.71
C SER A 14 3.42 -36.96 -6.61
N GLU A 15 2.25 -37.43 -7.06
CA GLU A 15 1.30 -36.69 -7.88
C GLU A 15 0.84 -35.38 -7.20
N ARG A 16 0.49 -35.46 -5.91
CA ARG A 16 0.10 -34.29 -5.09
C ARG A 16 1.25 -33.31 -4.91
N PHE A 17 2.49 -33.80 -4.84
CA PHE A 17 3.67 -32.94 -4.72
C PHE A 17 3.96 -32.21 -6.03
N GLU A 18 3.83 -32.88 -7.17
CA GLU A 18 4.00 -32.28 -8.49
C GLU A 18 2.98 -31.16 -8.74
N GLU A 19 1.69 -31.40 -8.45
CA GLU A 19 0.63 -30.38 -8.50
C GLU A 19 0.96 -29.16 -7.62
N PHE A 20 1.53 -29.39 -6.44
CA PHE A 20 1.92 -28.33 -5.53
C PHE A 20 3.05 -27.47 -6.10
N ILE A 21 4.07 -28.09 -6.68
CA ILE A 21 5.18 -27.38 -7.33
C ILE A 21 4.68 -26.57 -8.53
N GLU A 22 3.79 -27.13 -9.35
CA GLU A 22 3.19 -26.40 -10.47
C GLU A 22 2.42 -25.16 -10.01
N ASN A 23 1.64 -25.27 -8.93
CA ASN A 23 0.92 -24.14 -8.38
C ASN A 23 1.86 -23.09 -7.80
N GLN A 24 2.94 -23.49 -7.14
CA GLN A 24 3.97 -22.55 -6.68
C GLN A 24 4.61 -21.80 -7.84
N ASN A 25 4.95 -22.49 -8.93
CA ASN A 25 5.54 -21.86 -10.12
C ASN A 25 4.58 -20.87 -10.78
N LYS A 26 3.28 -21.16 -10.81
CA LYS A 26 2.25 -20.21 -11.30
C LYS A 26 2.18 -18.97 -10.43
N ILE A 27 2.23 -19.12 -9.10
CA ILE A 27 2.22 -17.99 -8.16
C ILE A 27 3.47 -17.15 -8.32
N LEU A 28 4.66 -17.77 -8.40
CA LEU A 28 5.93 -17.08 -8.62
C LEU A 28 5.91 -16.30 -9.94
N GLY A 29 5.46 -16.90 -11.03
CA GLY A 29 5.32 -16.21 -12.31
C GLY A 29 4.34 -15.03 -12.26
N ALA A 30 3.26 -15.13 -11.50
CA ALA A 30 2.33 -14.01 -11.30
C ALA A 30 2.98 -12.87 -10.47
N LEU A 31 3.79 -13.21 -9.47
CA LEU A 31 4.54 -12.26 -8.64
C LEU A 31 5.65 -11.55 -9.42
N GLU A 32 6.33 -12.21 -10.35
CA GLU A 32 7.34 -11.58 -11.22
C GLU A 32 6.72 -10.50 -12.13
N ASN A 33 5.47 -10.70 -12.52
CA ASN A 33 4.73 -9.76 -13.37
C ASN A 33 4.03 -8.64 -12.58
N LEU A 34 4.03 -8.72 -11.24
CA LEU A 34 3.53 -7.65 -10.39
C LEU A 34 4.50 -6.48 -10.42
N LYS A 35 4.25 -5.55 -11.35
CA LYS A 35 4.91 -4.24 -11.33
C LYS A 35 4.50 -3.55 -10.04
N MET A 36 5.46 -3.33 -9.14
CA MET A 36 5.28 -2.40 -8.03
C MET A 36 5.00 -1.03 -8.64
N VAL A 37 3.76 -0.56 -8.52
CA VAL A 37 3.42 0.82 -8.88
C VAL A 37 4.08 1.69 -7.82
N PRO A 38 5.08 2.53 -8.17
CA PRO A 38 5.68 3.42 -7.19
C PRO A 38 4.57 4.33 -6.66
N ARG A 39 4.37 4.31 -5.35
CA ARG A 39 3.39 5.20 -4.74
C ARG A 39 3.86 6.65 -4.94
N PRO A 40 3.00 7.53 -5.46
CA PRO A 40 3.38 8.92 -5.65
C PRO A 40 3.62 9.57 -4.30
N GLU A 41 4.84 10.05 -4.07
CA GLU A 41 5.23 10.75 -2.83
C GLU A 41 4.33 11.98 -2.54
N PHE A 42 3.75 12.56 -3.60
CA PHE A 42 2.83 13.68 -3.53
C PHE A 42 1.56 13.43 -4.35
N LEU A 43 0.41 13.65 -3.73
CA LEU A 43 -0.91 13.65 -4.34
C LEU A 43 -1.29 15.08 -4.73
N THR A 44 -2.01 15.26 -5.82
CA THR A 44 -2.70 16.53 -6.08
C THR A 44 -3.83 16.75 -5.08
N ALA A 45 -4.29 17.99 -4.91
CA ALA A 45 -5.45 18.29 -4.07
C ALA A 45 -6.69 17.45 -4.46
N SER A 46 -6.92 17.22 -5.75
CA SER A 46 -8.03 16.37 -6.23
C SER A 46 -7.87 14.91 -5.81
N GLU A 47 -6.67 14.36 -5.92
CA GLU A 47 -6.38 12.97 -5.49
C GLU A 47 -6.48 12.82 -3.98
N PHE A 48 -5.96 13.80 -3.22
CA PHE A 48 -6.10 13.82 -1.76
C PHE A 48 -7.58 13.84 -1.35
N MET A 49 -8.39 14.72 -1.93
CA MET A 49 -9.83 14.80 -1.65
C MET A 49 -10.56 13.49 -1.98
N PHE A 50 -10.21 12.86 -3.10
CA PHE A 50 -10.77 11.58 -3.50
C PHE A 50 -10.41 10.46 -2.50
N GLN A 51 -9.15 10.36 -2.10
CA GLN A 51 -8.69 9.33 -1.16
C GLN A 51 -9.21 9.56 0.27
N ALA A 52 -9.17 10.80 0.76
CA ALA A 52 -9.69 11.18 2.07
C ALA A 52 -11.24 11.25 2.11
N LYS A 53 -11.91 11.08 0.97
CA LYS A 53 -13.38 11.19 0.82
C LYS A 53 -13.97 12.49 1.36
N ILE A 54 -13.26 13.61 1.15
CA ILE A 54 -13.67 14.94 1.60
C ILE A 54 -13.99 15.88 0.43
N GLY A 55 -14.88 16.83 0.68
CA GLY A 55 -15.16 17.91 -0.26
C GLY A 55 -14.11 19.04 -0.24
N ARG A 56 -14.17 19.92 -1.24
CA ARG A 56 -13.26 21.07 -1.38
C ARG A 56 -13.24 21.99 -0.17
N TRP A 57 -14.41 22.24 0.42
CA TRP A 57 -14.53 23.10 1.59
C TRP A 57 -13.70 22.58 2.76
N LYS A 58 -13.72 21.25 3.00
CA LYS A 58 -13.00 20.61 4.10
C LYS A 58 -11.51 20.61 3.83
N PHE A 59 -11.11 20.37 2.59
CA PHE A 59 -9.72 20.49 2.16
C PHE A 59 -9.16 21.89 2.42
N ASP A 60 -9.88 22.93 2.00
CA ASP A 60 -9.47 24.31 2.24
C ASP A 60 -9.42 24.63 3.75
N GLN A 61 -10.40 24.18 4.53
CA GLN A 61 -10.39 24.30 5.99
C GLN A 61 -9.13 23.65 6.61
N LEU A 62 -8.82 22.41 6.23
CA LEU A 62 -7.66 21.68 6.77
C LEU A 62 -6.35 22.36 6.41
N ARG A 63 -6.23 22.88 5.18
CA ARG A 63 -5.09 23.67 4.75
C ARG A 63 -4.96 24.95 5.59
N ASP A 64 -6.04 25.70 5.74
CA ASP A 64 -6.03 27.01 6.39
C ASP A 64 -5.81 26.90 7.91
N GLN A 65 -6.26 25.80 8.51
CA GLN A 65 -5.96 25.42 9.89
C GLN A 65 -4.59 24.76 10.07
N ASN A 66 -3.80 24.65 9.00
CA ASN A 66 -2.49 24.00 8.97
C ASN A 66 -2.50 22.54 9.49
N ARG A 67 -3.67 21.87 9.38
CA ARG A 67 -3.87 20.46 9.76
C ARG A 67 -3.40 19.49 8.69
N ILE A 68 -3.15 19.97 7.47
CA ILE A 68 -2.50 19.20 6.40
C ILE A 68 -1.37 20.01 5.77
N LYS A 69 -0.26 19.34 5.43
CA LYS A 69 0.83 19.99 4.69
C LYS A 69 0.48 20.09 3.20
N VAL A 70 0.49 21.30 2.66
CA VAL A 70 0.23 21.54 1.23
C VAL A 70 1.42 22.28 0.59
N ILE A 71 1.90 21.75 -0.53
CA ILE A 71 2.97 22.33 -1.34
C ILE A 71 2.36 22.87 -2.63
N ARG A 72 2.63 24.14 -2.95
CA ARG A 72 2.23 24.73 -4.23
C ARG A 72 3.34 24.51 -5.26
N ARG A 73 3.04 23.84 -6.37
CA ARG A 73 3.93 23.74 -7.53
C ARG A 73 3.22 24.34 -8.75
N GLY A 74 3.63 25.56 -9.11
CA GLY A 74 2.97 26.35 -10.15
C GLY A 74 1.52 26.71 -9.78
N LYS A 75 0.57 26.30 -10.64
CA LYS A 75 -0.86 26.52 -10.44
C LYS A 75 -1.55 25.44 -9.61
N LYS A 76 -0.88 24.31 -9.34
CA LYS A 76 -1.46 23.14 -8.66
C LYS A 76 -1.00 23.05 -7.20
N LEU A 77 -1.88 22.49 -6.36
CA LEU A 77 -1.62 22.16 -4.97
C LEU A 77 -1.34 20.66 -4.86
N TYR A 78 -0.32 20.34 -4.08
CA TYR A 78 0.13 18.99 -3.80
C TYR A 78 0.16 18.73 -2.30
N VAL A 79 -0.07 17.50 -1.90
CA VAL A 79 -0.13 17.04 -0.52
C VAL A 79 0.76 15.79 -0.41
N PRO A 80 1.65 15.68 0.56
CA PRO A 80 2.38 14.43 0.81
C PRO A 80 1.40 13.27 1.05
N GLU A 81 1.67 12.09 0.52
CA GLU A 81 0.81 10.91 0.72
C GLU A 81 0.61 10.60 2.22
N SER A 82 1.64 10.84 3.04
CA SER A 82 1.61 10.61 4.49
C SER A 82 0.51 11.39 5.23
N GLU A 83 0.05 12.52 4.68
CA GLU A 83 -1.01 13.32 5.28
C GLU A 83 -2.39 12.64 5.14
N VAL A 84 -2.58 11.77 4.13
CA VAL A 84 -3.80 10.97 4.01
C VAL A 84 -3.91 10.01 5.19
N ASN A 85 -2.83 9.31 5.51
CA ASN A 85 -2.81 8.37 6.64
C ASN A 85 -3.04 9.09 7.97
N ARG A 86 -2.44 10.28 8.17
CA ARG A 86 -2.66 11.06 9.40
C ARG A 86 -4.10 11.52 9.54
N TYR A 87 -4.75 11.92 8.44
CA TYR A 87 -6.16 12.34 8.47
C TYR A 87 -7.07 11.23 9.01
N PHE A 88 -6.84 9.97 8.60
CA PHE A 88 -7.65 8.83 9.05
C PHE A 88 -7.33 8.37 10.47
N LEU A 89 -6.10 8.60 10.97
CA LEU A 89 -5.68 8.14 12.30
C LEU A 89 -6.06 9.11 13.42
N GLU A 90 -6.30 10.39 13.12
CA GLU A 90 -6.71 11.40 14.11
C GLU A 90 -8.22 11.41 14.43
N GLU A 91 -9.06 10.64 13.72
CA GLU A 91 -10.51 10.59 13.98
C GLU A 91 -10.94 9.51 15.02
N ASP A 92 -10.01 8.70 15.54
CA ASP A 92 -10.29 7.61 16.51
C ASP A 92 -9.93 7.94 17.99
N GLU A 93 -9.67 9.20 18.35
CA GLU A 93 -9.46 9.65 19.75
C GLU A 93 -10.58 10.55 20.30
#